data_AF-A0AAW1DN63-F1
#
_entry.id   AF-A0AAW1DN63-F1
#
_cell.length_a   1.000
_cell.length_b   1.000
_cell.length_c   1.000
_cell.angle_alpha   90.00
_cell.angle_beta   90.00
_cell.angle_gamma   90.00
#
_symmetry.space_group_name_H-M   'P 1'
#
loop_
_entity.id
_entity.type
_entity.pdbx_description
1 polymer ?
#
loop_
_entity_poly.entity_id
_entity_poly.type
_entity_poly.pdbx_seq_one_letter_code
_entity_poly.pdbx_strand_id
1 'polypeptide(L)'
;MSTLDEGIKELDDLDTFFSFLTQIGQSHRKIPGFKPDYFWKIEKPFLEAVKMTLGDRYTENVENIYKVTIKLILETLEKGYNT
;
A
#
# COMPACT_ATOMS: atom_id res chain seq x y z
N MET A 1 5.61 2.12 -8.79
CA MET A 1 6.47 1.36 -7.87
C MET A 1 7.18 2.29 -6.86
N SER A 2 7.66 3.48 -7.25
CA SER A 2 8.39 4.40 -6.34
C SER A 2 7.66 4.78 -5.05
N THR A 3 6.34 5.04 -5.09
CA THR A 3 5.56 5.46 -3.90
C THR A 3 5.46 4.39 -2.82
N LEU A 4 5.33 3.12 -3.23
CA LEU A 4 5.32 1.98 -2.30
C LEU A 4 6.72 1.72 -1.73
N ASP A 5 7.76 1.90 -2.55
CA ASP A 5 9.15 1.72 -2.17
C ASP A 5 9.63 2.82 -1.20
N GLU A 6 9.20 4.06 -1.40
CA GLU A 6 9.39 5.18 -0.45
C GLU A 6 8.63 4.94 0.85
N GLY A 7 7.36 4.51 0.79
CA GLY A 7 6.61 4.16 2.00
C GLY A 7 7.26 3.03 2.82
N ILE A 8 7.87 2.03 2.17
CA ILE A 8 8.59 0.96 2.86
C ILE A 8 9.89 1.48 3.52
N LYS A 9 10.59 2.45 2.90
CA LYS A 9 11.80 3.08 3.49
C LYS A 9 11.49 3.93 4.72
N GLU A 10 10.30 4.52 4.77
CA GLU A 10 9.84 5.34 5.90
C GLU A 10 9.17 4.52 7.02
N LEU A 11 9.15 3.17 6.95
CA LEU A 11 8.56 2.34 8.01
C LEU A 11 9.25 2.48 9.38
N ASP A 12 10.48 3.00 9.41
CA ASP A 12 11.20 3.34 10.64
C ASP A 12 10.62 4.60 11.32
N ASP A 13 9.88 5.45 10.59
CA ASP A 13 9.11 6.60 11.08
C ASP A 13 7.63 6.46 10.68
N LEU A 14 6.88 5.79 11.55
CA LEU A 14 5.46 5.51 11.33
C LEU A 14 4.61 6.79 11.18
N ASP A 15 4.97 7.89 11.84
CA ASP A 15 4.19 9.14 11.75
C ASP A 15 4.34 9.76 10.36
N THR A 16 5.58 9.81 9.85
CA THR A 16 5.86 10.27 8.48
C THR A 16 5.20 9.35 7.45
N PHE A 17 5.27 8.03 7.66
CA PHE A 17 4.61 7.04 6.81
C PHE A 17 3.09 7.24 6.71
N PHE A 18 2.39 7.35 7.85
CA PHE A 18 0.93 7.52 7.86
C PHE A 18 0.52 8.88 7.31
N SER A 19 1.27 9.94 7.61
CA SER A 19 1.02 11.28 7.05
C SER A 19 1.11 11.28 5.52
N PHE A 20 2.17 10.68 4.98
CA PHE A 20 2.38 10.57 3.55
C PHE A 20 1.26 9.79 2.86
N LEU A 21 0.94 8.58 3.35
CA LEU A 21 -0.15 7.78 2.77
C LEU A 21 -1.51 8.47 2.85
N THR A 22 -1.79 9.18 3.95
CA THR A 22 -3.02 9.96 4.09
C THR A 22 -3.11 11.03 3.00
N GLN A 23 -2.03 11.76 2.76
CA GLN A 23 -1.97 12.78 1.70
C GLN A 23 -2.13 12.18 0.30
N ILE A 24 -1.55 11.01 0.04
CA ILE A 24 -1.75 10.28 -1.21
C ILE A 24 -3.21 9.88 -1.37
N GLY A 25 -3.85 9.34 -0.34
CA GLY A 25 -5.28 9.02 -0.33
C GLY A 25 -6.14 10.23 -0.71
N GLN A 26 -5.89 11.39 -0.09
CA GLN A 26 -6.57 12.65 -0.41
C GLN A 26 -6.35 13.08 -1.86
N SER A 27 -5.15 12.91 -2.40
CA SER A 27 -4.82 13.33 -3.77
C SER A 27 -5.64 12.59 -4.84
N HIS A 28 -6.07 11.36 -4.58
CA HIS A 28 -6.87 10.55 -5.52
C HIS A 28 -8.28 11.11 -5.73
N ARG A 29 -8.78 11.98 -4.84
CA ARG A 29 -10.05 12.73 -5.03
C ARG A 29 -10.02 13.61 -6.27
N LYS A 30 -8.82 14.01 -6.72
CA LYS A 30 -8.64 14.85 -7.90
C LYS A 30 -8.78 14.07 -9.21
N ILE A 31 -8.84 12.74 -9.15
CA ILE A 31 -8.95 11.87 -10.33
C ILE A 31 -10.44 11.68 -10.65
N PRO A 32 -10.93 12.15 -11.81
CA PRO A 32 -12.35 12.03 -12.15
C PRO A 32 -12.81 10.56 -12.18
N GLY A 33 -13.91 10.28 -11.47
CA GLY A 33 -14.51 8.94 -11.43
C GLY A 33 -13.77 7.91 -10.58
N PHE A 34 -12.72 8.31 -9.85
CA PHE A 34 -12.05 7.42 -8.91
C PHE A 34 -12.97 7.04 -7.76
N LYS A 35 -12.90 5.78 -7.31
CA LYS A 35 -13.66 5.25 -6.17
C LYS A 35 -12.69 4.67 -5.14
N PRO A 36 -12.90 4.85 -3.84
CA PRO A 36 -12.01 4.32 -2.80
C PRO A 36 -11.83 2.80 -2.92
N ASP A 37 -12.86 2.05 -3.28
CA ASP A 37 -12.80 0.61 -3.58
C ASP A 37 -11.72 0.22 -4.61
N TYR A 38 -11.29 1.16 -5.46
CA TYR A 38 -10.25 0.91 -6.45
C TYR A 38 -8.87 0.72 -5.82
N PHE A 39 -8.60 1.25 -4.62
CA PHE A 39 -7.36 0.97 -3.89
C PHE A 39 -7.20 -0.53 -3.63
N TRP A 40 -8.28 -1.18 -3.19
CA TRP A 40 -8.30 -2.62 -2.88
C TRP A 40 -8.01 -3.53 -4.07
N LYS A 41 -8.21 -3.05 -5.31
CA LYS A 41 -7.87 -3.81 -6.52
C LYS A 41 -6.37 -4.06 -6.69
N ILE A 42 -5.52 -3.32 -5.97
CA ILE A 42 -4.06 -3.42 -6.05
C ILE A 42 -3.52 -4.57 -5.21
N GLU A 43 -4.24 -5.02 -4.17
CA GLU A 43 -3.73 -6.00 -3.19
C GLU A 43 -3.19 -7.27 -3.85
N LYS A 44 -4.03 -7.95 -4.65
CA LYS A 44 -3.64 -9.21 -5.30
C LYS A 44 -2.50 -9.03 -6.31
N PRO A 45 -2.57 -8.09 -7.28
CA PRO A 45 -1.45 -7.83 -8.19
C PRO A 45 -0.15 -7.48 -7.48
N PHE A 46 -0.22 -6.75 -6.37
CA PHE A 46 0.96 -6.42 -5.57
C PHE A 46 1.58 -7.67 -4.94
N LEU A 47 0.79 -8.51 -4.27
CA LEU A 47 1.28 -9.75 -3.66
C LEU A 47 1.85 -10.73 -4.71
N GLU A 48 1.21 -10.83 -5.88
CA GLU A 48 1.73 -11.62 -7.01
C GLU A 48 3.07 -11.08 -7.50
N ALA A 49 3.22 -9.76 -7.66
CA ALA A 49 4.47 -9.14 -8.06
C ALA A 49 5.59 -9.36 -7.02
N VAL A 50 5.28 -9.26 -5.73
CA VAL A 50 6.23 -9.55 -4.64
C VAL A 50 6.67 -11.01 -4.68
N LYS A 51 5.73 -11.95 -4.83
CA LYS A 51 6.01 -13.38 -4.94
C LYS A 51 6.92 -13.68 -6.14
N MET A 52 6.60 -13.13 -7.30
CA MET A 52 7.42 -13.30 -8.52
C MET A 52 8.83 -12.73 -8.34
N THR A 53 8.95 -11.58 -7.65
CA THR A 53 10.24 -10.90 -7.44
C THR A 53 11.11 -11.64 -6.44
N LEU A 54 10.52 -12.20 -5.37
CA LEU A 54 11.26 -12.88 -4.32
C LEU A 54 11.53 -14.36 -4.62
N GLY A 55 10.75 -14.99 -5.49
CA GLY A 55 10.93 -16.39 -5.87
C GLY A 55 11.01 -17.30 -4.64
N ASP A 56 12.08 -18.08 -4.53
CA ASP A 56 12.31 -19.00 -3.40
C ASP A 56 12.42 -18.31 -2.03
N ARG A 57 12.67 -16.98 -2.00
CA ARG A 57 12.69 -16.20 -0.75
C ARG A 57 11.28 -15.85 -0.26
N TYR A 58 10.24 -16.07 -1.07
CA TYR A 58 8.85 -15.86 -0.69
C TYR A 58 8.33 -17.01 0.16
N THR A 59 8.71 -17.01 1.45
CA THR A 59 8.24 -17.98 2.43
C THR A 59 6.84 -17.63 2.97
N GLU A 60 6.17 -18.56 3.65
CA GLU A 60 4.87 -18.30 4.28
C GLU A 60 4.92 -17.14 5.29
N ASN A 61 6.02 -17.02 6.04
CA ASN A 61 6.21 -15.90 6.97
C ASN A 61 6.30 -14.56 6.21
N VAL A 62 7.04 -14.54 5.11
CA VAL A 62 7.17 -13.35 4.26
C VAL A 62 5.81 -12.99 3.63
N GLU A 63 5.07 -13.97 3.13
CA GLU A 63 3.70 -13.77 2.62
C GLU A 63 2.78 -13.13 3.67
N ASN A 64 2.80 -13.63 4.89
CA ASN A 64 1.98 -13.09 5.99
C ASN A 64 2.35 -11.63 6.32
N ILE A 65 3.65 -11.31 6.35
CA ILE A 65 4.12 -9.93 6.57
C ILE A 65 3.59 -9.02 5.45
N TYR A 66 3.79 -9.39 4.18
CA TYR A 66 3.35 -8.55 3.06
C TYR A 66 1.83 -8.37 3.01
N LYS A 67 1.04 -9.39 3.37
CA LYS A 67 -0.42 -9.28 3.49
C LYS A 67 -0.84 -8.25 4.54
N VAL A 68 -0.20 -8.28 5.71
CA VAL A 68 -0.50 -7.30 6.78
C VAL A 68 -0.08 -5.90 6.34
N THR A 69 1.11 -5.76 5.77
CA THR A 69 1.63 -4.45 5.33
C THR A 69 0.78 -3.83 4.23
N ILE A 70 0.43 -4.58 3.17
CA ILE A 70 -0.38 -4.01 2.08
C ILE A 70 -1.77 -3.61 2.56
N LYS A 71 -2.38 -4.40 3.46
CA LYS A 71 -3.68 -4.08 4.03
C LYS A 71 -3.62 -2.76 4.82
N LEU A 72 -2.61 -2.58 5.67
CA LEU A 72 -2.40 -1.34 6.42
C LEU A 72 -2.27 -0.12 5.49
N ILE A 73 -1.52 -0.27 4.39
CA ILE A 73 -1.34 0.80 3.40
C ILE A 73 -2.68 1.16 2.74
N LEU A 74 -3.43 0.17 2.28
CA LEU A 74 -4.70 0.37 1.58
C LEU A 74 -5.77 0.99 2.50
N GLU A 75 -5.86 0.54 3.74
CA GLU A 75 -6.75 1.12 4.75
C GLU A 75 -6.40 2.60 5.02
N THR A 76 -5.11 2.92 5.09
CA THR A 76 -4.65 4.30 5.30
C THR A 76 -4.98 5.19 4.10
N LEU A 77 -4.77 4.70 2.87
CA LEU A 77 -5.12 5.41 1.64
C LEU A 77 -6.62 5.68 1.55
N GLU A 78 -7.45 4.68 1.83
CA GLU A 78 -8.90 4.82 1.84
C GLU A 78 -9.37 5.81 2.92
N LYS A 79 -8.81 5.74 4.13
CA LYS A 79 -9.09 6.71 5.20
C LYS A 79 -8.71 8.13 4.80
N GLY A 80 -7.53 8.31 4.19
CA GLY A 80 -7.09 9.57 3.60
C GLY A 80 -8.04 10.08 2.52
N TYR A 81 -8.52 9.20 1.65
CA TYR A 81 -9.52 9.53 0.63
C TYR A 81 -10.87 9.93 1.24
N ASN A 82 -11.20 9.49 2.45
CA ASN A 82 -12.48 9.79 3.12
C ASN A 82 -12.38 10.92 4.16
N THR A 83 -11.21 11.54 4.34
CA THR A 83 -10.99 12.73 5.20
C THR A 83 -10.91 14.00 4.39
#